data_AF-A0A7V6TLB1-F1
#
_entry.id   AF-A0A7V6TLB1-F1
#
_cell.length_a   1.000
_cell.length_b   1.000
_cell.length_c   1.000
_cell.angle_alpha   90.00
_cell.angle_beta   90.00
_cell.angle_gamma   90.00
#
_symmetry.space_group_name_H-M   'P 1'
#
loop_
_entity.id
_entity.type
_entity.pdbx_description
1 polymer ?
#
loop_
_entity_poly.entity_id
_entity_poly.type
_entity_poly.pdbx_seq_one_letter_code
_entity_poly.pdbx_strand_id
1 'polypeptide(L)'
;MASRCPLGMPETIITSPVVTARPGFAEPFEPFPTVFWLTCPGAIRAVSRLEAEGWITKLETRLAEDPEAQSAYEEAVRSYAAFRQTLLTEDELKWIEAHRPSWYDVIRESGVGGILGSSAGLKCLHAHYADYLARGKNPVGKWVYQLLSE
;
A
#
# COMPACT_ATOMS: atom_id res chain seq x y z
N MET A 1 16.09 -3.90 1.90
CA MET A 1 17.06 -2.85 1.54
C MET A 1 16.28 -1.58 1.24
N ALA A 2 16.80 -0.41 1.61
CA ALA A 2 16.19 0.86 1.24
C ALA A 2 16.57 1.21 -0.21
N SER A 3 15.59 1.43 -1.10
CA SER A 3 15.86 1.91 -2.46
C SER A 3 16.05 3.43 -2.47
N ARG A 4 16.95 3.90 -3.34
CA ARG A 4 17.24 5.31 -3.55
C ARG A 4 17.06 5.65 -5.02
N CYS A 5 16.49 6.82 -5.27
CA CYS A 5 16.31 7.33 -6.62
C CYS A 5 17.63 7.83 -7.21
N PRO A 6 17.68 8.17 -8.51
CA PRO A 6 18.88 8.72 -9.14
C PRO A 6 19.43 10.00 -8.49
N LEU A 7 18.59 10.72 -7.74
CA LEU A 7 18.99 11.90 -6.94
C LEU A 7 19.57 11.54 -5.57
N GLY A 8 19.74 10.25 -5.26
CA GLY A 8 20.24 9.75 -3.98
C GLY A 8 19.24 9.80 -2.82
N MET A 9 18.01 10.28 -3.04
CA MET A 9 16.97 10.38 -2.00
C MET A 9 16.30 9.02 -1.76
N PRO A 10 15.85 8.71 -0.53
CA PRO A 10 14.97 7.57 -0.28
C PRO A 10 13.77 7.59 -1.23
N GLU A 11 13.41 6.44 -1.79
CA GLU A 11 12.22 6.35 -2.64
C GLU A 11 10.98 6.02 -1.83
N THR A 12 11.10 5.13 -0.86
CA THR A 12 9.98 4.68 -0.04
C THR A 12 10.30 4.81 1.45
N ILE A 13 9.34 5.29 2.23
CA ILE A 13 9.36 5.25 3.68
C ILE A 13 8.30 4.29 4.21
N ILE A 14 8.51 3.82 5.44
CA ILE A 14 7.55 3.00 6.18
C ILE A 14 6.88 3.91 7.20
N THR A 15 5.54 3.89 7.25
CA THR A 15 4.74 4.63 8.22
C THR A 15 3.98 3.68 9.13
N SER A 16 3.66 4.15 10.35
CA SER A 16 2.83 3.36 11.26
C SER A 16 1.43 3.11 10.67
N PRO A 17 0.83 1.92 10.88
CA PRO A 17 -0.55 1.61 10.49
C PRO A 17 -1.60 2.45 11.21
N VAL A 18 -1.22 3.14 12.29
CA VAL A 18 -2.04 4.11 13.02
C VAL A 18 -1.25 5.41 13.17
N VAL A 19 -1.94 6.54 13.07
CA VAL A 19 -1.33 7.86 13.24
C VAL A 19 -2.06 8.62 14.33
N THR A 20 -1.38 9.59 14.95
CA THR A 20 -2.02 10.49 15.92
C THR A 20 -3.27 11.10 15.30
N ALA A 21 -4.37 11.01 16.03
CA ALA A 21 -5.63 11.46 15.51
C ALA A 21 -5.65 12.97 15.30
N ARG A 22 -6.42 13.40 14.31
CA ARG A 22 -6.57 14.82 13.99
C ARG A 22 -7.32 15.55 15.11
N PRO A 23 -7.09 16.86 15.29
CA PRO A 23 -7.86 17.64 16.26
C PRO A 23 -9.37 17.49 16.03
N GLY A 24 -10.10 17.15 17.10
CA GLY A 24 -11.56 16.93 17.05
C GLY A 24 -11.99 15.47 16.85
N PHE A 25 -11.04 14.54 16.69
CA PHE A 25 -11.33 13.11 16.80
C PHE A 25 -11.39 12.68 18.28
N ALA A 26 -12.27 11.73 18.61
CA ALA A 26 -12.48 11.32 20.00
C ALA A 26 -11.40 10.37 20.51
N GLU A 27 -10.67 9.75 19.60
CA GLU A 27 -9.70 8.69 19.81
C GLU A 27 -8.27 9.26 19.75
N PRO A 28 -7.30 8.65 20.46
CA PRO A 28 -5.91 9.12 20.45
C PRO A 28 -5.20 8.90 19.11
N PHE A 29 -5.66 7.94 18.30
CA PHE A 29 -5.11 7.61 16.99
C PHE A 29 -6.19 7.17 16.01
N GLU A 30 -5.88 7.26 14.71
CA GLU A 30 -6.72 6.83 13.60
C GLU A 30 -5.98 5.86 12.67
N PRO A 31 -6.67 4.88 12.04
CA PRO A 31 -6.05 3.96 11.10
C PRO A 31 -5.53 4.68 9.86
N PHE A 32 -4.32 4.32 9.44
CA PHE A 32 -3.70 4.88 8.26
C PHE A 32 -3.62 3.84 7.13
N PRO A 33 -4.17 4.13 5.94
CA PRO A 33 -4.46 3.10 4.94
C PRO A 33 -3.22 2.54 4.24
N THR A 34 -2.07 3.21 4.30
CA THR A 34 -0.89 2.82 3.54
C THR A 34 0.37 2.91 4.39
N VAL A 35 1.13 1.82 4.42
CA VAL A 35 2.37 1.66 5.19
C VAL A 35 3.60 2.07 4.37
N PHE A 36 3.60 1.80 3.06
CA PHE A 36 4.70 2.18 2.18
C PHE A 36 4.36 3.44 1.40
N TRP A 37 5.10 4.51 1.66
CA TRP A 37 4.89 5.81 1.04
C TRP A 37 6.01 6.16 0.07
N LEU A 38 5.64 6.44 -1.17
CA LEU A 38 6.56 6.98 -2.16
C LEU A 38 6.92 8.42 -1.81
N THR A 39 8.20 8.74 -1.79
CA THR A 39 8.73 10.04 -1.36
C THR A 39 9.60 10.72 -2.42
N CYS A 40 10.14 9.97 -3.39
CA CYS A 40 10.90 10.58 -4.49
C CYS A 40 9.99 11.44 -5.38
N PRO A 41 10.23 12.76 -5.52
CA PRO A 41 9.38 13.64 -6.34
C PRO A 41 9.35 13.24 -7.82
N GLY A 42 10.45 12.72 -8.35
CA GLY A 42 10.52 12.22 -9.73
C GLY A 42 9.61 11.01 -9.94
N ALA A 43 9.72 10.02 -9.06
CA ALA A 43 8.88 8.84 -9.08
C ALA A 43 7.39 9.18 -8.89
N ILE A 44 7.06 10.06 -7.93
CA ILE A 44 5.69 10.52 -7.70
C ILE A 44 5.10 11.12 -8.97
N ARG A 45 5.81 12.04 -9.64
CA ARG A 45 5.34 12.66 -10.88
C ARG A 45 5.16 11.64 -12.00
N ALA A 46 6.08 10.71 -12.14
CA ALA A 46 6.02 9.70 -13.20
C ALA A 46 4.83 8.75 -12.99
N VAL A 47 4.62 8.28 -11.76
CA VAL A 47 3.44 7.47 -11.41
C VAL A 47 2.14 8.26 -11.60
N SER A 48 2.08 9.52 -11.17
CA SER A 48 0.90 10.38 -11.37
C SER A 48 0.55 10.56 -12.85
N ARG A 49 1.56 10.62 -13.74
CA ARG A 49 1.33 10.66 -15.18
C ARG A 49 0.68 9.36 -15.67
N LEU A 50 1.15 8.20 -15.21
CA LEU A 50 0.52 6.93 -15.57
C LEU A 50 -0.95 6.88 -15.11
N GLU A 51 -1.25 7.34 -13.88
CA GLU A 51 -2.63 7.40 -13.40
C GLU A 51 -3.50 8.32 -14.28
N ALA A 52 -2.99 9.49 -14.67
CA ALA A 52 -3.69 10.42 -15.56
C ALA A 52 -3.92 9.84 -16.97
N GLU A 53 -3.05 8.96 -17.44
CA GLU A 53 -3.17 8.22 -18.72
C GLU A 53 -4.08 6.98 -18.62
N GLY A 54 -4.76 6.79 -17.48
CA GLY A 54 -5.74 5.73 -17.27
C GLY A 54 -5.13 4.34 -17.02
N TRP A 55 -3.87 4.28 -16.57
CA TRP A 55 -3.19 3.00 -16.34
C TRP A 55 -3.80 2.18 -15.20
N ILE A 56 -4.50 2.79 -14.24
CA ILE A 56 -5.21 2.04 -13.19
C ILE A 56 -6.16 1.02 -13.82
N THR A 57 -7.08 1.47 -14.67
CA THR A 57 -8.06 0.59 -15.33
C THR A 57 -7.38 -0.44 -16.23
N LYS A 58 -6.31 -0.06 -16.96
CA LYS A 58 -5.55 -1.01 -17.79
C LYS A 58 -4.91 -2.13 -16.96
N LEU A 59 -4.33 -1.79 -15.81
CA LEU A 59 -3.71 -2.77 -14.93
C LEU A 59 -4.76 -3.60 -14.18
N GLU A 60 -5.92 -3.05 -13.85
CA GLU A 60 -7.07 -3.81 -13.33
C GLU A 60 -7.56 -4.85 -14.34
N THR A 61 -7.76 -4.46 -15.60
CA THR A 61 -8.14 -5.39 -16.68
C THR A 61 -7.09 -6.48 -16.85
N ARG A 62 -5.81 -6.10 -16.94
CA ARG A 62 -4.71 -7.06 -17.03
C ARG A 62 -4.70 -8.03 -15.85
N LEU A 63 -4.95 -7.55 -14.63
CA LEU A 63 -4.99 -8.38 -13.44
C LEU A 63 -6.17 -9.36 -13.46
N ALA A 64 -7.31 -8.95 -13.99
CA ALA A 64 -8.49 -9.80 -14.12
C ALA A 64 -8.35 -10.87 -15.22
N GLU A 65 -7.54 -10.60 -16.24
CA GLU A 65 -7.31 -11.50 -17.38
C GLU A 65 -6.17 -12.52 -17.14
N ASP A 66 -5.35 -12.32 -16.10
CA ASP A 66 -4.18 -13.14 -15.79
C ASP A 66 -4.36 -13.84 -14.42
N PRO A 67 -4.79 -15.12 -14.39
CA PRO A 67 -5.00 -15.88 -13.16
C PRO A 67 -3.74 -16.03 -12.30
N GLU A 68 -2.55 -16.09 -12.91
CA GLU A 68 -1.29 -16.17 -12.18
C GLU A 68 -0.99 -14.84 -11.48
N ALA A 69 -1.18 -13.72 -12.18
CA ALA A 69 -1.04 -12.39 -11.59
C ALA A 69 -2.09 -12.15 -10.49
N GLN A 70 -3.32 -12.62 -10.66
CA GLN A 70 -4.36 -12.54 -9.63
C GLN A 70 -3.96 -13.30 -8.36
N SER A 71 -3.47 -14.53 -8.51
CA SER A 71 -2.97 -15.33 -7.37
C SER A 71 -1.78 -14.66 -6.67
N ALA A 72 -0.83 -14.13 -7.46
CA ALA A 72 0.30 -13.38 -6.93
C ALA A 72 -0.13 -12.09 -6.21
N TYR A 73 -1.18 -11.42 -6.71
CA TYR A 73 -1.72 -10.22 -6.10
C TYR A 73 -2.42 -10.53 -4.77
N GLU A 74 -3.22 -11.59 -4.70
CA GLU A 74 -3.83 -12.05 -3.46
C GLU A 74 -2.79 -12.39 -2.39
N GLU A 75 -1.71 -13.07 -2.78
CA GLU A 75 -0.60 -13.34 -1.86
C GLU A 75 0.11 -12.04 -1.44
N ALA A 76 0.30 -11.09 -2.36
CA ALA A 76 0.88 -9.80 -2.04
C ALA A 76 0.02 -9.00 -1.04
N VAL A 77 -1.32 -9.06 -1.17
CA VAL A 77 -2.31 -8.47 -0.25
C VAL A 77 -2.23 -9.14 1.12
N ARG A 78 -2.27 -10.48 1.20
CA ARG A 78 -2.13 -11.22 2.47
C ARG A 78 -0.80 -10.91 3.16
N SER A 79 0.29 -10.92 2.41
CA SER A 79 1.62 -10.62 2.93
C SER A 79 1.73 -9.16 3.38
N TYR A 80 1.07 -8.22 2.71
CA TYR A 80 1.02 -6.81 3.12
C TYR A 80 0.26 -6.64 4.44
N ALA A 81 -0.92 -7.26 4.55
CA ALA A 81 -1.74 -7.26 5.75
C ALA A 81 -1.00 -7.86 6.97
N ALA A 82 -0.27 -8.96 6.76
CA ALA A 82 0.58 -9.55 7.80
C ALA A 82 1.71 -8.60 8.22
N PHE A 83 2.41 -7.99 7.25
CA PHE A 83 3.47 -7.01 7.55
C PHE A 83 2.93 -5.79 8.30
N ARG A 84 1.75 -5.30 7.92
CA ARG A 84 1.10 -4.17 8.58
C ARG A 84 0.85 -4.45 10.07
N GLN A 85 0.45 -5.67 10.42
CA GLN A 85 0.26 -6.06 11.83
C GLN A 85 1.57 -6.02 12.63
N THR A 86 2.71 -6.36 12.01
CA THR A 86 4.02 -6.34 12.71
C THR A 86 4.52 -4.95 13.07
N LEU A 87 3.90 -3.90 12.54
CA LEU A 87 4.26 -2.51 12.83
C LEU A 87 3.49 -1.91 14.02
N LEU A 88 2.49 -2.63 14.54
CA LEU A 88 1.75 -2.21 15.73
C LEU A 88 2.38 -2.80 16.98
N THR A 89 2.37 -2.01 18.05
CA THR A 89 2.68 -2.49 19.39
C THR A 89 1.54 -3.35 19.95
N GLU A 90 1.84 -4.20 20.93
CA GLU A 90 0.81 -4.97 21.63
C GLU A 90 -0.25 -4.07 22.27
N ASP A 91 0.16 -2.93 22.82
CA ASP A 91 -0.74 -2.00 23.49
C ASP A 91 -1.70 -1.32 22.50
N GLU A 92 -1.20 -0.92 21.31
CA GLU A 92 -2.04 -0.40 20.24
C GLU A 92 -3.05 -1.46 19.77
N LEU A 93 -2.60 -2.70 19.55
CA LEU A 93 -3.48 -3.80 19.14
C LEU A 93 -4.59 -4.06 20.17
N LYS A 94 -4.23 -4.21 21.45
CA LYS A 94 -5.20 -4.42 22.54
C LYS A 94 -6.18 -3.27 22.66
N TRP A 95 -5.71 -2.02 22.51
CA TRP A 95 -6.57 -0.85 22.57
C TRP A 95 -7.57 -0.82 21.40
N ILE A 96 -7.10 -1.08 20.17
CA ILE A 96 -7.93 -1.10 18.96
C ILE A 96 -9.00 -2.17 19.08
N GLU A 97 -8.63 -3.39 19.48
CA GLU A 97 -9.55 -4.50 19.67
C GLU A 97 -10.63 -4.17 20.70
N ALA A 98 -10.27 -3.53 21.81
CA ALA A 98 -11.22 -3.19 22.88
C ALA A 98 -12.15 -2.01 22.55
N HIS A 99 -11.68 -0.98 21.82
CA HIS A 99 -12.41 0.28 21.65
C HIS A 99 -12.99 0.48 20.25
N ARG A 100 -12.36 -0.11 19.23
CA ARG A 100 -12.73 0.04 17.82
C ARG A 100 -12.54 -1.30 17.06
N PRO A 101 -13.36 -2.33 17.34
CA PRO A 101 -13.22 -3.65 16.70
C PRO A 101 -13.24 -3.60 15.17
N SER A 102 -14.04 -2.70 14.58
CA SER A 102 -14.09 -2.53 13.12
C SER A 102 -12.76 -2.04 12.52
N TRP A 103 -11.93 -1.33 13.27
CA TRP A 103 -10.59 -0.92 12.81
C TRP A 103 -9.60 -2.08 12.85
N TYR A 104 -9.78 -3.00 13.80
CA TYR A 104 -8.97 -4.20 13.92
C TYR A 104 -9.06 -5.03 12.64
N ASP A 105 -10.28 -5.29 12.17
CA ASP A 105 -10.52 -6.05 10.94
C ASP A 105 -9.91 -5.33 9.73
N VAL A 106 -10.09 -4.00 9.62
CA VAL A 106 -9.50 -3.21 8.53
C VAL A 106 -7.98 -3.29 8.54
N ILE A 107 -7.33 -3.13 9.69
CA ILE A 107 -5.87 -3.19 9.79
C ILE A 107 -5.36 -4.58 9.42
N ARG A 108 -6.08 -5.63 9.80
CA ARG A 108 -5.69 -7.03 9.59
C ARG A 108 -5.95 -7.56 8.19
N GLU A 109 -6.93 -7.00 7.48
CA GLU A 109 -7.40 -7.57 6.21
C GLU A 109 -7.15 -6.66 5.01
N SER A 110 -6.96 -5.36 5.23
CA SER A 110 -6.77 -4.46 4.08
C SER A 110 -5.37 -4.56 3.48
N GLY A 111 -5.36 -4.62 2.14
CA GLY A 111 -4.17 -4.61 1.33
C GLY A 111 -3.60 -3.21 1.11
N VAL A 112 -2.79 -3.11 0.06
CA VAL A 112 -2.17 -1.85 -0.36
C VAL A 112 -3.24 -0.80 -0.66
N GLY A 113 -3.05 0.43 -0.15
CA GLY A 113 -4.04 1.51 -0.32
C GLY A 113 -5.24 1.44 0.65
N GLY A 114 -5.30 0.45 1.54
CA GLY A 114 -6.39 0.28 2.52
C GLY A 114 -7.66 -0.30 1.92
N ILE A 115 -7.55 -1.03 0.80
CA ILE A 115 -8.65 -1.75 0.17
C ILE A 115 -8.83 -3.10 0.85
N LEU A 116 -10.07 -3.45 1.19
CA LEU A 116 -10.44 -4.76 1.73
C LEU A 116 -10.53 -5.77 0.59
N GLY A 117 -9.65 -6.78 0.61
CA GLY A 117 -9.62 -7.84 -0.39
C GLY A 117 -9.02 -7.44 -1.75
N SER A 118 -8.65 -8.44 -2.54
CA SER A 118 -8.07 -8.28 -3.88
C SER A 118 -9.11 -7.89 -4.95
N SER A 119 -10.40 -8.08 -4.66
CA SER A 119 -11.51 -7.88 -5.60
C SER A 119 -12.06 -6.46 -5.65
N ALA A 120 -11.66 -5.58 -4.73
CA ALA A 120 -12.19 -4.22 -4.62
C ALA A 120 -11.42 -3.18 -5.46
N GLY A 121 -10.62 -3.64 -6.44
CA GLY A 121 -9.92 -2.79 -7.41
C GLY A 121 -8.56 -2.28 -6.94
N LEU A 122 -7.93 -1.46 -7.79
CA LEU A 122 -6.64 -0.81 -7.52
C LEU A 122 -6.87 0.66 -7.15
N LYS A 123 -6.43 1.07 -5.95
CA LYS A 123 -6.66 2.45 -5.48
C LYS A 123 -5.75 3.47 -6.15
N CYS A 124 -4.45 3.33 -5.94
CA CYS A 124 -3.43 4.24 -6.44
C CYS A 124 -2.15 3.48 -6.74
N LEU A 125 -1.57 3.75 -7.90
CA LEU A 125 -0.33 3.14 -8.36
C LEU A 125 0.86 3.52 -7.49
N HIS A 126 0.82 4.67 -6.79
CA HIS A 126 1.89 5.06 -5.86
C HIS A 126 2.07 4.06 -4.73
N ALA A 127 0.97 3.58 -4.14
CA ALA A 127 1.04 2.63 -3.03
C ALA A 127 1.53 1.26 -3.51
N HIS A 128 1.06 0.79 -4.68
CA HIS A 128 1.54 -0.48 -5.25
C HIS A 128 3.02 -0.41 -5.63
N TYR A 129 3.45 0.71 -6.21
CA TYR A 129 4.84 0.91 -6.58
C TYR A 129 5.75 1.01 -5.35
N ALA A 130 5.38 1.81 -4.35
CA ALA A 130 6.13 1.92 -3.10
C ALA A 130 6.28 0.56 -2.39
N ASP A 131 5.19 -0.21 -2.37
CA ASP A 131 5.17 -1.56 -1.81
C ASP A 131 6.08 -2.54 -2.57
N TYR A 132 6.10 -2.47 -3.90
CA TYR A 132 7.03 -3.24 -4.72
C TYR A 132 8.49 -2.84 -4.49
N LEU A 133 8.80 -1.54 -4.43
CA LEU A 133 10.16 -1.07 -4.13
C LEU A 133 10.67 -1.58 -2.77
N ALA A 134 9.78 -1.67 -1.78
CA ALA A 134 10.14 -2.12 -0.44
C ALA A 134 10.23 -3.64 -0.29
N ARG A 135 9.29 -4.39 -0.90
CA ARG A 135 9.12 -5.84 -0.64
C ARG A 135 9.32 -6.74 -1.87
N GLY A 136 9.24 -6.20 -3.08
CA GLY A 136 9.47 -6.93 -4.35
C GLY A 136 8.40 -7.94 -4.76
N LYS A 137 7.30 -8.06 -4.02
CA LYS A 137 6.29 -9.13 -4.22
C LYS A 137 5.03 -8.68 -4.98
N ASN A 138 4.74 -7.38 -5.02
CA ASN A 138 3.49 -6.87 -5.56
C ASN A 138 3.52 -6.82 -7.10
N PRO A 139 2.69 -7.63 -7.80
CA PRO A 139 2.73 -7.70 -9.26
C PRO A 139 2.31 -6.38 -9.93
N VAL A 140 1.35 -5.66 -9.35
CA VAL A 140 0.92 -4.34 -9.86
C VAL A 140 2.06 -3.33 -9.74
N GLY A 141 2.75 -3.32 -8.60
CA GLY A 141 3.92 -2.45 -8.41
C GLY A 141 5.09 -2.81 -9.33
N LYS A 142 5.27 -4.11 -9.64
CA LYS A 142 6.23 -4.57 -10.65
C LYS A 142 5.88 -4.05 -12.05
N TRP A 143 4.62 -4.05 -12.44
CA TRP A 143 4.19 -3.48 -13.73
C TRP A 143 4.42 -1.98 -13.79
N VAL A 144 4.15 -1.24 -12.71
CA VAL A 144 4.48 0.18 -12.63
C VAL A 144 5.98 0.40 -12.77
N TYR A 145 6.81 -0.40 -12.09
CA TYR A 145 8.27 -0.35 -12.24
C TYR A 145 8.71 -0.53 -13.70
N GLN A 146 8.14 -1.51 -14.40
CA GLN A 146 8.44 -1.78 -15.81
C GLN A 146 8.04 -0.60 -16.71
N LEU A 147 6.83 -0.07 -16.56
CA LEU A 147 6.33 1.08 -17.33
C LEU A 147 7.15 2.36 -17.13
N LEU A 148 7.81 2.50 -15.98
CA LEU A 148 8.68 3.64 -15.67
C LEU A 148 10.13 3.44 -16.11
N SER A 149 10.50 2.21 -16.47
CA SER A 149 11.86 1.85 -16.91
C SER A 149 11.99 1.77 -18.44
N GLU A 150 10.87 1.87 -19.16
CA GLU A 150 10.77 2.00 -20.62
C GLU A 150 10.91 3.47 -21.06
#